data_AF-A0A1M4EBI0-F1
#
_entry.id   AF-A0A1M4EBI0-F1
#
_cell.length_a   1.000
_cell.length_b   1.000
_cell.length_c   1.000
_cell.angle_alpha   90.00
_cell.angle_beta   90.00
_cell.angle_gamma   90.00
#
_symmetry.space_group_name_H-M   'P 1'
#
loop_
_entity.id
_entity.type
_entity.pdbx_description
1 polymer ?
#
loop_
_entity_poly.entity_id
_entity_poly.type
_entity_poly.pdbx_seq_one_letter_code
_entity_poly.pdbx_strand_id
1 'polypeptide(L)'
;MHLPLLAVLIALAPLDVQVNFSDQATAPPAGYVRDFGEAYGPRPGGLTYGWVQNGTTTPLSLIGNGRNRGTGTDPRLATLIHMQLPAGSAGIRTPGSWEIAVPSGAYRVTAAVGDPSHTDSTHWLTIEDQNGTAAFVPSAAERHRTVTRTVTVTDGRLTLPAGGVNTKLDYVDITELTTPAPSVRRTVPADRAANVPLTGAVVADLRLIAGGVAVGSLTAGSATIRRVSDGAAVPVNVATSGGGDTISVAPATALQPGTLYRLDITGAVRDTAGNAFHPYSMVFTTGAPPGGEAAFDKVVSGAGGAPYTSVVKGPDGRLYAATLTGQLRRYTIDADGTLADELVIDTVRNAHGGADRTVIGLAFDPASTPAAPILWITDNQAYPGSDVPEWTSRIARLSGQNLGTYTAVVTGLPRSARDHETNSLAFGPDGACYLTQGSMNAMGAPDAAWGNRPERLLSAAVLRLDPARLPATLPLDVRTEAGGGYDPYAAGAPLTLYATGVRNAYDLVWHSNGHLYAPTNGSAAGGNTPATPSPLPASCARRGYTGPQVPAITANPQAETDYVFDVKPGRYYGHPGDRRADRLRPATRPRRGPGHREHLCDGAGRRAHHAAAAPLTGHAAG
;
A
#
# COMPACT_ATOMS: atom_id res chain seq x y z
N MET A 1 -11.18 18.40 -54.82
CA MET A 1 -10.04 18.82 -53.97
C MET A 1 -10.58 19.22 -52.62
N HIS A 2 -10.35 18.42 -51.58
CA HIS A 2 -10.57 18.81 -50.18
C HIS A 2 -9.19 18.77 -49.52
N LEU A 3 -8.65 19.94 -49.17
CA LEU A 3 -7.48 20.02 -48.31
C LEU A 3 -7.91 19.72 -46.87
N PRO A 4 -7.16 18.93 -46.10
CA PRO A 4 -7.41 18.77 -44.68
C PRO A 4 -6.90 20.01 -43.92
N LEU A 5 -7.72 20.46 -42.97
CA LEU A 5 -7.38 21.50 -42.01
C LEU A 5 -6.27 20.94 -41.10
N LEU A 6 -5.03 21.38 -41.31
CA LEU A 6 -3.91 21.06 -40.43
C LEU A 6 -4.09 21.86 -39.14
N ALA A 7 -4.59 21.22 -38.08
CA ALA A 7 -4.60 21.80 -36.75
C ALA A 7 -3.14 21.92 -36.28
N VAL A 8 -2.60 23.13 -36.36
CA VAL A 8 -1.31 23.48 -35.75
C VAL A 8 -1.52 23.40 -34.23
N LEU A 9 -1.02 22.32 -33.63
CA LEU A 9 -0.93 22.19 -32.18
C LEU A 9 0.17 23.16 -31.70
N ILE A 10 -0.21 24.38 -31.32
CA ILE A 10 0.70 25.29 -30.61
C ILE A 10 0.91 24.66 -29.24
N ALA A 11 2.10 24.13 -28.98
CA ALA A 11 2.51 23.76 -27.63
C ALA A 11 2.56 25.08 -26.81
N LEU A 12 1.60 25.26 -25.91
CA LEU A 12 1.70 26.32 -24.90
C LEU A 12 2.99 26.09 -24.10
N ALA A 13 3.70 27.17 -23.79
CA ALA A 13 4.83 27.10 -22.87
C ALA A 13 4.35 26.53 -21.52
N PRO A 14 5.19 25.76 -20.79
CA PRO A 14 4.85 25.26 -19.47
C PRO A 14 4.42 26.40 -18.55
N LEU A 15 3.41 26.18 -17.72
CA LEU A 15 2.96 27.19 -16.76
C LEU A 15 4.10 27.56 -15.81
N ASP A 16 4.37 28.87 -15.69
CA ASP A 16 5.28 29.42 -14.68
C ASP A 16 4.65 30.69 -14.10
N VAL A 17 4.26 30.64 -12.82
CA VAL A 17 3.52 31.70 -12.14
C VAL A 17 4.16 32.00 -10.80
N GLN A 18 4.48 33.27 -10.56
CA GLN A 18 5.00 33.75 -9.29
C GLN A 18 3.99 34.71 -8.64
N VAL A 19 3.58 34.41 -7.41
CA VAL A 19 2.59 35.17 -6.64
C VAL A 19 3.23 35.69 -5.35
N ASN A 20 3.15 37.01 -5.14
CA ASN A 20 3.60 37.65 -3.90
C ASN A 20 2.39 38.12 -3.11
N PHE A 21 2.40 37.84 -1.81
CA PHE A 21 1.33 38.20 -0.91
C PHE A 21 1.67 39.51 -0.21
N SER A 22 0.75 40.48 -0.26
CA SER A 22 1.00 41.80 0.30
C SER A 22 -0.26 42.51 0.76
N ASP A 23 -0.12 43.73 1.27
CA ASP A 23 -1.23 44.66 1.40
C ASP A 23 -1.64 45.24 0.03
N GLN A 24 -2.84 45.82 -0.03
CA GLN A 24 -3.43 46.29 -1.29
C GLN A 24 -2.63 47.42 -1.97
N ALA A 25 -1.92 48.24 -1.19
CA ALA A 25 -1.20 49.40 -1.68
C ALA A 25 0.16 49.06 -2.30
N THR A 26 0.82 47.99 -1.86
CA THR A 26 2.19 47.69 -2.27
C THR A 26 2.22 47.01 -3.63
N ALA A 27 3.08 47.50 -4.54
CA ALA A 27 3.34 46.83 -5.81
C ALA A 27 4.16 45.54 -5.58
N PRO A 28 3.87 44.44 -6.28
CA PRO A 28 4.64 43.20 -6.12
C PRO A 28 6.07 43.37 -6.69
N PRO A 29 7.03 42.55 -6.25
CA PRO A 29 8.35 42.46 -6.86
C PRO A 29 8.27 42.18 -8.38
N ALA A 30 9.32 42.56 -9.12
CA ALA A 30 9.36 42.33 -10.57
C ALA A 30 9.17 40.83 -10.91
N GLY A 31 8.28 40.54 -11.87
CA GLY A 31 7.93 39.17 -12.27
C GLY A 31 6.80 38.53 -11.46
N TYR A 32 6.41 39.10 -10.32
CA TYR A 32 5.34 38.56 -9.48
C TYR A 32 4.00 39.22 -9.78
N VAL A 33 2.92 38.43 -9.77
CA VAL A 33 1.56 38.95 -9.59
C VAL A 33 1.27 39.11 -8.10
N ARG A 34 0.39 40.06 -7.75
CA ARG A 34 0.04 40.35 -6.36
C ARG A 34 -1.25 39.66 -5.96
N ASP A 35 -1.27 39.06 -4.78
CA ASP A 35 -2.48 38.73 -4.05
C ASP A 35 -2.52 39.50 -2.72
N PHE A 36 -3.59 40.25 -2.47
CA PHE A 36 -3.76 41.03 -1.24
C PHE A 36 -4.97 40.60 -0.39
N GLY A 37 -5.42 39.35 -0.58
CA GLY A 37 -6.54 38.77 0.16
C GLY A 37 -7.83 38.66 -0.64
N GLU A 38 -7.80 38.82 -1.94
CA GLU A 38 -9.01 38.78 -2.75
C GLU A 38 -9.61 37.36 -2.82
N ALA A 39 -10.94 37.26 -2.77
CA ALA A 39 -11.62 35.97 -2.94
C ALA A 39 -11.25 35.29 -4.26
N TYR A 40 -11.22 33.97 -4.29
CA TYR A 40 -10.88 33.18 -5.48
C TYR A 40 -11.71 33.63 -6.69
N GLY A 41 -11.03 34.02 -7.78
CA GLY A 41 -11.68 34.47 -9.00
C GLY A 41 -10.70 34.94 -10.07
N PRO A 42 -11.21 35.50 -11.19
CA PRO A 42 -10.37 35.98 -12.28
C PRO A 42 -9.43 37.12 -11.86
N ARG A 43 -8.25 37.16 -12.45
CA ARG A 43 -7.18 38.15 -12.23
C ARG A 43 -6.60 38.63 -13.56
N PRO A 44 -5.86 39.77 -13.59
CA PRO A 44 -5.18 40.21 -14.79
C PRO A 44 -4.27 39.13 -15.39
N GLY A 45 -4.11 39.14 -16.72
CA GLY A 45 -3.28 38.15 -17.42
C GLY A 45 -3.94 36.77 -17.62
N GLY A 46 -5.25 36.64 -17.37
CA GLY A 46 -5.99 35.39 -17.60
C GLY A 46 -5.85 34.34 -16.49
N LEU A 47 -5.16 34.69 -15.39
CA LEU A 47 -5.04 33.84 -14.22
C LEU A 47 -6.35 33.83 -13.41
N THR A 48 -6.61 32.75 -12.70
CA THR A 48 -7.72 32.66 -11.73
C THR A 48 -7.16 32.12 -10.43
N TYR A 49 -7.09 32.96 -9.39
CA TYR A 49 -6.57 32.59 -8.08
C TYR A 49 -7.23 33.41 -6.97
N GLY A 50 -6.94 33.05 -5.72
CA GLY A 50 -7.33 33.80 -4.54
C GLY A 50 -7.78 32.88 -3.41
N TRP A 51 -8.52 33.44 -2.46
CA TRP A 51 -8.84 32.78 -1.21
C TRP A 51 -10.20 32.09 -1.22
N VAL A 52 -10.25 30.93 -0.58
CA VAL A 52 -11.48 30.17 -0.29
C VAL A 52 -11.54 29.87 1.21
N GLN A 53 -12.73 29.63 1.75
CA GLN A 53 -12.86 29.19 3.13
C GLN A 53 -12.15 27.85 3.33
N ASN A 54 -11.32 27.75 4.37
CA ASN A 54 -10.45 26.58 4.57
C ASN A 54 -11.23 25.26 4.57
N GLY A 55 -10.75 24.29 3.78
CA GLY A 55 -11.40 22.98 3.61
C GLY A 55 -12.61 22.96 2.68
N THR A 56 -12.88 24.04 1.95
CA THR A 56 -13.98 24.15 0.98
C THR A 56 -13.50 24.86 -0.30
N THR A 57 -14.35 24.92 -1.32
CA THR A 57 -14.12 25.72 -2.54
C THR A 57 -14.91 27.04 -2.55
N THR A 58 -15.51 27.43 -1.41
CA THR A 58 -16.31 28.65 -1.29
C THR A 58 -15.40 29.88 -1.26
N PRO A 59 -15.48 30.83 -2.22
CA PRO A 59 -14.65 32.03 -2.21
C PRO A 59 -14.78 32.84 -0.92
N LEU A 60 -13.65 33.27 -0.36
CA LEU A 60 -13.56 34.03 0.88
C LEU A 60 -12.64 35.23 0.67
N SER A 61 -13.10 36.44 0.96
CA SER A 61 -12.20 37.61 0.96
C SER A 61 -11.47 37.70 2.29
N LEU A 62 -10.14 37.76 2.22
CA LEU A 62 -9.23 38.13 3.31
C LEU A 62 -8.65 39.54 3.14
N ILE A 63 -9.23 40.40 2.29
CA ILE A 63 -8.79 41.79 2.11
C ILE A 63 -8.72 42.46 3.49
N GLY A 64 -7.58 43.10 3.78
CA GLY A 64 -7.27 43.68 5.10
C GLY A 64 -6.38 42.79 5.98
N ASN A 65 -6.10 41.54 5.58
CA ASN A 65 -5.13 40.67 6.25
C ASN A 65 -3.70 40.84 5.72
N GLY A 66 -3.51 41.50 4.58
CA GLY A 66 -2.18 41.77 4.01
C GLY A 66 -1.37 42.76 4.83
N ARG A 67 -0.04 42.61 4.83
CA ARG A 67 0.91 43.47 5.54
C ARG A 67 2.11 43.79 4.65
N ASN A 68 2.59 45.02 4.74
CA ASN A 68 3.92 45.40 4.33
C ASN A 68 4.72 45.77 5.59
N ARG A 69 5.90 45.17 5.75
CA ARG A 69 6.81 45.43 6.86
C ARG A 69 8.01 46.27 6.46
N GLY A 70 8.26 46.45 5.16
CA GLY A 70 9.33 47.30 4.63
C GLY A 70 10.74 46.87 5.04
N THR A 71 10.91 45.65 5.54
CA THR A 71 12.17 45.16 6.14
C THR A 71 12.66 43.93 5.40
N GLY A 72 13.87 43.99 4.82
CA GLY A 72 14.56 42.84 4.23
C GLY A 72 15.40 43.19 3.00
N THR A 73 16.44 42.40 2.71
CA THR A 73 17.20 42.46 1.45
C THR A 73 16.48 41.74 0.31
N ASP A 74 15.62 40.77 0.62
CA ASP A 74 14.75 40.09 -0.33
C ASP A 74 13.35 40.75 -0.31
N PRO A 75 12.93 41.44 -1.38
CA PRO A 75 11.65 42.13 -1.42
C PRO A 75 10.45 41.17 -1.36
N ARG A 76 10.63 39.87 -1.64
CA ARG A 76 9.56 38.86 -1.59
C ARG A 76 9.14 38.50 -0.16
N LEU A 77 9.99 38.79 0.83
CA LEU A 77 9.77 38.49 2.25
C LEU A 77 9.36 39.74 3.05
N ALA A 78 9.36 40.92 2.42
CA ALA A 78 9.01 42.18 3.07
C ALA A 78 7.49 42.34 3.26
N THR A 79 6.70 41.57 2.52
CA THR A 79 5.24 41.57 2.53
C THR A 79 4.70 40.17 2.78
N LEU A 80 3.51 40.10 3.36
CA LEU A 80 2.85 38.83 3.69
C LEU A 80 1.35 39.01 3.77
N ILE A 81 0.65 37.88 3.88
CA ILE A 81 -0.76 37.84 4.29
C ILE A 81 -1.01 36.77 5.35
N HIS A 82 -1.85 37.10 6.32
CA HIS A 82 -2.29 36.14 7.34
C HIS A 82 -3.37 35.21 6.76
N MET A 83 -3.10 33.89 6.72
CA MET A 83 -4.10 32.88 6.31
C MET A 83 -5.17 32.66 7.39
N GLN A 84 -4.83 32.98 8.64
CA GLN A 84 -5.70 32.98 9.80
C GLN A 84 -5.17 34.00 10.81
N LEU A 85 -6.07 34.79 11.39
CA LEU A 85 -5.72 35.80 12.39
C LEU A 85 -6.04 35.30 13.82
N PRO A 86 -5.20 35.62 14.82
CA PRO A 86 -5.53 35.42 16.23
C PRO A 86 -6.82 36.13 16.65
N ALA A 87 -7.43 35.67 17.73
CA ALA A 87 -8.58 36.36 18.33
C ALA A 87 -8.19 37.78 18.75
N GLY A 88 -9.04 38.77 18.44
CA GLY A 88 -8.80 40.18 18.77
C GLY A 88 -8.00 40.97 17.73
N SER A 89 -7.37 40.30 16.75
CA SER A 89 -6.67 40.98 15.66
C SER A 89 -7.65 41.67 14.70
N ALA A 90 -7.26 42.84 14.19
CA ALA A 90 -8.00 43.52 13.13
C ALA A 90 -7.84 42.79 11.79
N GLY A 91 -8.97 42.48 11.14
CA GLY A 91 -9.04 41.79 9.85
C GLY A 91 -10.05 40.65 9.84
N ILE A 92 -9.95 39.80 8.82
CA ILE A 92 -10.82 38.63 8.63
C ILE A 92 -10.21 37.44 9.38
N ARG A 93 -10.96 36.94 10.37
CA ARG A 93 -10.49 35.87 11.27
C ARG A 93 -10.81 34.45 10.76
N THR A 94 -11.75 34.33 9.83
CA THR A 94 -12.07 33.04 9.19
C THR A 94 -10.82 32.52 8.46
N PRO A 95 -10.31 31.32 8.80
CA PRO A 95 -9.16 30.76 8.09
C PRO A 95 -9.47 30.56 6.60
N GLY A 96 -8.52 30.95 5.73
CA GLY A 96 -8.63 30.79 4.28
C GLY A 96 -7.55 29.89 3.69
N SER A 97 -7.92 29.03 2.77
CA SER A 97 -6.96 28.39 1.85
C SER A 97 -6.71 29.32 0.66
N TRP A 98 -5.51 29.28 0.11
CA TRP A 98 -5.22 29.93 -1.16
C TRP A 98 -5.27 28.91 -2.30
N GLU A 99 -5.89 29.27 -3.42
CA GLU A 99 -6.02 28.41 -4.60
C GLU A 99 -5.65 29.15 -5.90
N ILE A 100 -5.16 28.41 -6.89
CA ILE A 100 -4.97 28.88 -8.28
C ILE A 100 -5.43 27.80 -9.28
N ALA A 101 -6.17 28.20 -10.31
CA ALA A 101 -6.53 27.32 -11.43
C ALA A 101 -5.29 26.96 -12.24
N VAL A 102 -5.02 25.67 -12.40
CA VAL A 102 -3.94 25.12 -13.23
C VAL A 102 -4.40 23.83 -13.90
N PRO A 103 -3.88 23.45 -15.08
CA PRO A 103 -4.17 22.13 -15.65
C PRO A 103 -3.81 20.98 -14.69
N SER A 104 -4.56 19.87 -14.72
CA SER A 104 -4.15 18.68 -13.95
C SER A 104 -2.79 18.18 -14.45
N GLY A 105 -1.83 18.04 -13.55
CA GLY A 105 -0.42 17.83 -13.91
C GLY A 105 0.50 17.85 -12.69
N ALA A 106 1.80 17.70 -12.92
CA ALA A 106 2.82 17.78 -11.88
C ALA A 106 3.43 19.19 -11.82
N TYR A 107 3.64 19.71 -10.63
CA TYR A 107 4.15 21.07 -10.40
C TYR A 107 5.25 21.07 -9.36
N ARG A 108 6.30 21.84 -9.60
CA ARG A 108 7.24 22.26 -8.55
C ARG A 108 6.74 23.56 -7.97
N VAL A 109 6.42 23.54 -6.68
CA VAL A 109 5.89 24.69 -5.94
C VAL A 109 6.90 25.08 -4.86
N THR A 110 7.34 26.32 -4.87
CA THR A 110 8.16 26.89 -3.79
C THR A 110 7.35 27.94 -3.06
N ALA A 111 7.25 27.86 -1.75
CA ALA A 111 6.48 28.80 -0.94
C ALA A 111 7.25 29.21 0.31
N ALA A 112 7.07 30.46 0.74
CA ALA A 112 7.67 30.97 1.98
C ALA A 112 6.61 31.41 2.98
N VAL A 113 6.88 31.12 4.25
CA VAL A 113 6.07 31.54 5.39
C VAL A 113 6.94 32.27 6.41
N GLY A 114 6.41 33.33 7.03
CA GLY A 114 7.12 34.07 8.07
C GLY A 114 6.56 35.47 8.30
N ASP A 115 7.25 36.24 9.14
CA ASP A 115 7.08 37.69 9.25
C ASP A 115 8.44 38.30 9.61
N PRO A 116 8.93 39.29 8.85
CA PRO A 116 10.27 39.84 9.10
C PRO A 116 10.33 40.66 10.41
N SER A 117 9.19 40.99 11.00
CA SER A 117 9.07 41.78 12.22
C SER A 117 8.50 41.00 13.42
N HIS A 118 7.91 39.81 13.23
CA HIS A 118 7.21 39.08 14.31
C HIS A 118 7.53 37.59 14.35
N THR A 119 7.51 37.02 15.55
CA THR A 119 7.76 35.59 15.83
C THR A 119 6.56 34.92 16.53
N ASP A 120 5.40 35.58 16.51
CA ASP A 120 4.15 35.25 17.21
C ASP A 120 3.29 34.20 16.48
N SER A 121 3.93 33.25 15.80
CA SER A 121 3.27 32.28 14.92
C SER A 121 3.79 30.88 15.14
N THR A 122 2.96 29.90 14.83
CA THR A 122 3.37 28.51 14.60
C THR A 122 2.91 28.13 13.20
N HIS A 123 3.78 28.34 12.23
CA HIS A 123 3.46 28.18 10.82
C HIS A 123 3.26 26.71 10.45
N TRP A 124 2.25 26.49 9.62
CA TRP A 124 2.01 25.22 8.97
C TRP A 124 1.59 25.47 7.53
N LEU A 125 2.24 24.79 6.60
CA LEU A 125 1.93 24.87 5.18
C LEU A 125 1.91 23.46 4.58
N THR A 126 0.78 23.11 3.98
CA THR A 126 0.66 21.99 3.06
C THR A 126 0.48 22.56 1.65
N ILE A 127 1.04 21.89 0.66
CA ILE A 127 0.88 22.19 -0.75
C ILE A 127 0.26 20.92 -1.35
N GLU A 128 -0.96 21.01 -1.86
CA GLU A 128 -1.74 19.83 -2.26
C GLU A 128 -1.82 18.76 -1.14
N ASP A 129 -1.27 17.58 -1.40
CA ASP A 129 -1.24 16.42 -0.53
C ASP A 129 0.09 16.26 0.22
N GLN A 130 0.98 17.27 0.13
CA GLN A 130 2.31 17.20 0.72
C GLN A 130 2.57 18.27 1.78
N ASN A 131 3.15 17.84 2.90
CA ASN A 131 3.55 18.77 3.94
C ASN A 131 4.82 19.53 3.54
N GLY A 132 4.75 20.85 3.48
CA GLY A 132 5.90 21.73 3.27
C GLY A 132 6.52 22.15 4.60
N THR A 133 5.74 22.83 5.43
CA THR A 133 6.15 23.33 6.76
C THR A 133 5.23 22.75 7.82
N ALA A 134 5.81 22.18 8.88
CA ALA A 134 5.06 21.66 10.03
C ALA A 134 5.61 22.26 11.32
N ALA A 135 4.72 22.87 12.11
CA ALA A 135 5.02 23.41 13.44
C ALA A 135 6.25 24.34 13.50
N PHE A 136 6.47 25.17 12.49
CA PHE A 136 7.59 26.12 12.49
C PHE A 136 7.28 27.32 13.38
N VAL A 137 8.06 27.49 14.45
CA VAL A 137 8.02 28.67 15.32
C VAL A 137 9.19 29.57 14.93
N PRO A 138 8.94 30.78 14.39
CA PRO A 138 10.03 31.67 13.99
C PRO A 138 10.84 32.15 15.20
N SER A 139 12.10 32.50 14.96
CA SER A 139 12.99 33.11 15.95
C SER A 139 13.65 34.37 15.38
N ALA A 140 14.39 35.10 16.21
CA ALA A 140 15.18 36.23 15.73
C ALA A 140 16.25 35.81 14.68
N ALA A 141 16.70 34.54 14.74
CA ALA A 141 17.69 33.98 13.82
C ALA A 141 17.07 33.44 12.52
N GLU A 142 15.86 32.86 12.60
CA GLU A 142 15.13 32.31 11.45
C GLU A 142 13.69 32.84 11.49
N ARG A 143 13.43 33.92 10.75
CA ARG A 143 12.09 34.56 10.69
C ARG A 143 11.19 33.99 9.61
N HIS A 144 11.79 33.45 8.55
CA HIS A 144 11.10 32.90 7.40
C HIS A 144 11.56 31.48 7.13
N ARG A 145 10.67 30.67 6.58
CA ARG A 145 10.98 29.33 6.09
C ARG A 145 10.43 29.16 4.70
N THR A 146 11.33 28.88 3.75
CA THR A 146 11.00 28.52 2.38
C THR A 146 11.01 27.01 2.22
N VAL A 147 10.02 26.48 1.50
CA VAL A 147 9.92 25.06 1.17
C VAL A 147 9.56 24.87 -0.29
N THR A 148 10.15 23.84 -0.90
CA THR A 148 9.79 23.38 -2.24
C THR A 148 9.18 21.98 -2.16
N ARG A 149 8.07 21.77 -2.89
CA ARG A 149 7.43 20.46 -3.07
C ARG A 149 7.14 20.20 -4.54
N THR A 150 7.13 18.92 -4.90
CA THR A 150 6.68 18.47 -6.22
C THR A 150 5.36 17.76 -6.07
N VAL A 151 4.27 18.39 -6.48
CA VAL A 151 2.90 17.94 -6.21
C VAL A 151 2.16 17.59 -7.49
N THR A 152 1.13 16.75 -7.38
CA THR A 152 0.26 16.41 -8.52
C THR A 152 -1.13 17.00 -8.31
N VAL A 153 -1.54 17.89 -9.21
CA VAL A 153 -2.89 18.45 -9.24
C VAL A 153 -3.80 17.54 -10.06
N THR A 154 -4.95 17.17 -9.51
CA THR A 154 -5.88 16.22 -10.17
C THR A 154 -7.24 16.83 -10.52
N ASP A 155 -7.63 17.92 -9.88
CA ASP A 155 -8.94 18.57 -9.97
C ASP A 155 -8.89 19.94 -10.69
N GLY A 156 -7.73 20.31 -11.21
CA GLY A 156 -7.50 21.58 -11.88
C GLY A 156 -7.25 22.78 -10.95
N ARG A 157 -7.04 22.55 -9.65
CA ARG A 157 -6.75 23.60 -8.67
C ARG A 157 -5.55 23.23 -7.82
N LEU A 158 -4.55 24.10 -7.80
CA LEU A 158 -3.47 24.01 -6.84
C LEU A 158 -3.88 24.75 -5.56
N THR A 159 -3.79 24.09 -4.42
CA THR A 159 -4.39 24.46 -3.14
C THR A 159 -3.36 24.45 -2.02
N LEU A 160 -3.28 25.57 -1.30
CA LEU A 160 -2.47 25.76 -0.10
C LEU A 160 -3.43 25.98 1.08
N PRO A 161 -3.84 24.91 1.79
CA PRO A 161 -4.78 25.04 2.90
C PRO A 161 -4.16 25.69 4.13
N ALA A 162 -4.95 26.51 4.84
CA ALA A 162 -4.53 27.05 6.12
C ALA A 162 -4.32 25.94 7.16
N GLY A 163 -3.25 26.06 7.92
CA GLY A 163 -2.98 25.25 9.10
C GLY A 163 -2.14 26.02 10.11
N GLY A 164 -1.91 25.44 11.28
CA GLY A 164 -1.08 26.06 12.32
C GLY A 164 -1.78 27.24 12.99
N VAL A 165 -1.00 28.11 13.65
CA VAL A 165 -1.48 29.30 14.34
C VAL A 165 -0.84 30.52 13.71
N ASN A 166 -1.67 31.46 13.26
CA ASN A 166 -1.23 32.73 12.67
C ASN A 166 -0.23 32.52 11.50
N THR A 167 -0.47 31.52 10.65
CA THR A 167 0.38 31.28 9.47
C THR A 167 0.27 32.46 8.52
N LYS A 168 1.43 32.97 8.13
CA LYS A 168 1.59 34.07 7.19
C LYS A 168 2.30 33.55 5.96
N LEU A 169 1.76 33.83 4.78
CA LEU A 169 2.31 33.42 3.49
C LEU A 169 2.97 34.65 2.85
N ASP A 170 4.22 34.50 2.40
CA ASP A 170 5.04 35.59 1.83
C ASP A 170 4.97 35.58 0.30
N TYR A 171 5.31 34.44 -0.31
CA TYR A 171 5.23 34.23 -1.77
C TYR A 171 5.05 32.75 -2.12
N VAL A 172 4.59 32.49 -3.35
CA VAL A 172 4.49 31.17 -3.97
C VAL A 172 4.96 31.25 -5.42
N ASP A 173 5.91 30.38 -5.79
CA ASP A 173 6.39 30.17 -7.15
C ASP A 173 5.90 28.79 -7.63
N ILE A 174 5.30 28.73 -8.83
CA ILE A 174 4.67 27.51 -9.38
C ILE A 174 5.19 27.28 -10.78
N THR A 175 5.88 26.16 -11.00
CA THR A 175 6.37 25.75 -12.32
C THR A 175 5.82 24.39 -12.69
N GLU A 176 5.19 24.26 -13.85
CA GLU A 176 4.74 22.99 -14.42
C GLU A 176 5.91 22.09 -14.79
N LEU A 177 5.79 20.81 -14.47
CA LEU A 177 6.73 19.77 -14.84
C LEU A 177 6.17 18.97 -16.02
N THR A 178 6.83 19.05 -17.16
CA THR A 178 6.39 18.40 -18.41
C THR A 178 6.98 17.02 -18.62
N THR A 179 7.99 16.63 -17.84
CA THR A 179 8.58 15.29 -17.89
C THR A 179 7.82 14.36 -16.94
N PRO A 180 7.14 13.32 -17.43
CA PRO A 180 6.51 12.32 -16.58
C PRO A 180 7.55 11.64 -15.69
N ALA A 181 7.23 11.47 -14.42
CA ALA A 181 8.06 10.72 -13.48
C ALA A 181 7.17 9.81 -12.61
N PRO A 182 7.71 8.70 -12.11
CA PRO A 182 7.01 7.94 -11.09
C PRO A 182 6.84 8.79 -9.82
N SER A 183 5.75 8.59 -9.09
CA SER A 183 5.41 9.43 -7.93
C SER A 183 4.62 8.67 -6.88
N VAL A 184 4.61 9.20 -5.66
CA VAL A 184 3.66 8.77 -4.63
C VAL A 184 2.29 9.32 -4.98
N ARG A 185 1.28 8.46 -4.90
CA ARG A 185 -0.11 8.81 -5.14
C ARG A 185 -0.87 9.08 -3.84
N ARG A 186 -0.63 8.25 -2.83
CA ARG A 186 -1.21 8.39 -1.49
C ARG A 186 -0.41 7.57 -0.49
N THR A 187 -0.57 7.85 0.79
CA THR A 187 0.00 7.08 1.88
C THR A 187 -1.05 6.52 2.82
N VAL A 188 -0.69 5.42 3.48
CA VAL A 188 -1.37 4.88 4.66
C VAL A 188 -0.32 4.74 5.77
N PRO A 189 -0.47 5.44 6.91
CA PRO A 189 -1.48 6.46 7.18
C PRO A 189 -1.36 7.67 6.24
N ALA A 190 -2.46 8.41 6.06
CA ALA A 190 -2.51 9.60 5.22
C ALA A 190 -1.77 10.80 5.87
N ASP A 191 -1.48 11.84 5.09
CA ASP A 191 -0.93 13.09 5.63
C ASP A 191 -1.76 13.63 6.80
N ARG A 192 -1.06 14.07 7.85
CA ARG A 192 -1.58 14.56 9.13
C ARG A 192 -2.37 13.55 9.95
N ALA A 193 -2.28 12.26 9.66
CA ALA A 193 -2.92 11.25 10.51
C ALA A 193 -2.44 11.35 11.97
N ALA A 194 -3.38 11.16 12.89
CA ALA A 194 -3.12 11.04 14.32
C ALA A 194 -3.30 9.59 14.77
N ASN A 195 -2.82 9.28 15.99
CA ASN A 195 -2.90 7.94 16.58
C ASN A 195 -2.22 6.85 15.73
N VAL A 196 -1.14 7.21 15.03
CA VAL A 196 -0.38 6.24 14.24
C VAL A 196 0.35 5.27 15.19
N PRO A 197 0.31 3.95 14.93
CA PRO A 197 1.01 2.96 15.75
C PRO A 197 2.52 3.24 15.82
N LEU A 198 3.14 2.97 16.99
CA LEU A 198 4.55 3.29 17.24
C LEU A 198 5.52 2.46 16.39
N THR A 199 5.09 1.31 15.88
CA THR A 199 5.90 0.36 15.11
C THR A 199 5.37 0.13 13.69
N GLY A 200 4.27 0.80 13.33
CA GLY A 200 3.64 0.65 12.02
C GLY A 200 4.48 1.27 10.91
N ALA A 201 4.44 0.65 9.72
CA ALA A 201 5.03 1.25 8.53
C ALA A 201 4.12 2.33 7.95
N VAL A 202 4.72 3.33 7.29
CA VAL A 202 4.02 4.17 6.32
C VAL A 202 4.16 3.51 4.96
N VAL A 203 3.04 3.17 4.32
CA VAL A 203 2.99 2.56 3.00
C VAL A 203 2.51 3.58 1.99
N ALA A 204 3.35 3.87 0.99
CA ALA A 204 3.05 4.76 -0.12
C ALA A 204 2.63 3.96 -1.35
N ASP A 205 1.41 4.17 -1.83
CA ASP A 205 0.95 3.65 -3.13
C ASP A 205 1.50 4.54 -4.25
N LEU A 206 1.91 3.92 -5.34
CA LEU A 206 2.66 4.61 -6.38
C LEU A 206 1.86 4.83 -7.67
N ARG A 207 2.24 5.87 -8.40
CA ARG A 207 1.94 6.05 -9.81
C ARG A 207 3.21 5.75 -10.60
N LEU A 208 3.24 4.60 -11.25
CA LEU A 208 4.39 4.12 -12.01
C LEU A 208 4.27 4.50 -13.49
N ILE A 209 5.40 4.69 -14.16
CA ILE A 209 5.44 5.04 -15.60
C ILE A 209 6.19 4.00 -16.45
N ALA A 210 7.17 3.27 -15.87
CA ALA A 210 8.02 2.35 -16.60
C ALA A 210 8.49 1.18 -15.71
N GLY A 211 7.52 0.47 -15.12
CA GLY A 211 7.74 -0.66 -14.22
C GLY A 211 7.75 -0.29 -12.73
N GLY A 212 7.97 -1.28 -11.87
CA GLY A 212 7.96 -1.13 -10.41
C GLY A 212 9.20 -0.42 -9.86
N VAL A 213 9.23 -0.22 -8.54
CA VAL A 213 10.40 0.32 -7.82
C VAL A 213 11.61 -0.59 -8.00
N ALA A 214 12.75 0.01 -8.33
CA ALA A 214 14.04 -0.68 -8.31
C ALA A 214 14.48 -0.89 -6.86
N VAL A 215 14.48 -2.14 -6.39
CA VAL A 215 14.81 -2.51 -4.99
C VAL A 215 16.16 -1.94 -4.55
N GLY A 216 17.17 -1.94 -5.42
CA GLY A 216 18.50 -1.39 -5.12
C GLY A 216 18.55 0.12 -4.88
N SER A 217 17.49 0.86 -5.22
CA SER A 217 17.37 2.29 -4.92
C SER A 217 16.80 2.58 -3.52
N LEU A 218 16.24 1.57 -2.85
CA LEU A 218 15.64 1.70 -1.53
C LEU A 218 16.72 1.62 -0.45
N THR A 219 17.01 2.76 0.16
CA THR A 219 18.03 2.91 1.20
C THR A 219 17.51 3.81 2.32
N ALA A 220 18.18 3.83 3.48
CA ALA A 220 17.86 4.78 4.55
C ALA A 220 18.05 6.26 4.13
N GLY A 221 18.70 6.54 3.00
CA GLY A 221 18.79 7.88 2.41
C GLY A 221 17.69 8.19 1.39
N SER A 222 17.06 7.17 0.80
CA SER A 222 16.01 7.36 -0.21
C SER A 222 14.66 7.69 0.43
N ALA A 223 14.42 7.21 1.66
CA ALA A 223 13.29 7.59 2.49
C ALA A 223 13.70 7.75 3.96
N THR A 224 13.21 8.79 4.64
CA THR A 224 13.56 9.09 6.03
C THR A 224 12.35 9.38 6.88
N ILE A 225 12.42 9.06 8.18
CA ILE A 225 11.50 9.55 9.21
C ILE A 225 12.30 10.45 10.17
N ARG A 226 11.79 11.65 10.44
CA ARG A 226 12.41 12.62 11.36
C ARG A 226 11.40 13.19 12.33
N ARG A 227 11.80 13.39 13.58
CA ARG A 227 10.98 14.10 14.56
C ARG A 227 10.94 15.59 14.19
N VAL A 228 9.74 16.18 14.18
CA VAL A 228 9.57 17.57 13.71
C VAL A 228 10.14 18.59 14.70
N SER A 229 10.12 18.30 16.00
CA SER A 229 10.53 19.25 17.05
C SER A 229 12.03 19.61 17.04
N ASP A 230 12.89 18.66 16.66
CA ASP A 230 14.35 18.78 16.76
C ASP A 230 15.10 18.27 15.51
N GLY A 231 14.38 17.71 14.53
CA GLY A 231 14.98 17.15 13.31
C GLY A 231 15.65 15.78 13.50
N ALA A 232 15.54 15.18 14.69
CA ALA A 232 16.18 13.90 15.01
C ALA A 232 15.72 12.80 14.04
N ALA A 233 16.68 12.15 13.38
CA ALA A 233 16.43 11.06 12.46
C ALA A 233 16.06 9.78 13.22
N VAL A 234 15.11 9.03 12.66
CA VAL A 234 14.77 7.67 13.12
C VAL A 234 15.34 6.68 12.10
N PRO A 235 16.07 5.64 12.54
CA PRO A 235 16.46 4.55 11.65
C PRO A 235 15.23 3.86 11.05
N VAL A 236 15.23 3.64 9.74
CA VAL A 236 14.10 3.04 9.02
C VAL A 236 14.55 1.87 8.15
N ASN A 237 13.64 0.91 7.98
CA ASN A 237 13.70 -0.10 6.94
C ASN A 237 12.81 0.35 5.78
N VAL A 238 13.35 0.33 4.56
CA VAL A 238 12.63 0.72 3.35
C VAL A 238 12.50 -0.49 2.44
N ALA A 239 11.28 -0.80 2.02
CA ALA A 239 10.97 -1.97 1.20
C ALA A 239 9.90 -1.64 0.15
N THR A 240 9.66 -2.56 -0.77
CA THR A 240 8.59 -2.51 -1.77
C THR A 240 7.89 -3.86 -1.85
N SER A 241 6.68 -3.90 -2.40
CA SER A 241 5.97 -5.14 -2.72
C SER A 241 6.70 -5.93 -3.81
N GLY A 242 6.35 -7.21 -4.02
CA GLY A 242 6.93 -7.98 -5.12
C GLY A 242 6.61 -7.40 -6.51
N GLY A 243 5.47 -6.73 -6.65
CA GLY A 243 5.11 -5.96 -7.86
C GLY A 243 5.89 -4.66 -8.04
N GLY A 244 6.57 -4.15 -6.99
CA GLY A 244 7.26 -2.87 -7.02
C GLY A 244 6.31 -1.66 -7.04
N ASP A 245 5.07 -1.82 -6.58
CA ASP A 245 3.99 -0.82 -6.70
C ASP A 245 3.70 -0.05 -5.41
N THR A 246 4.49 -0.30 -4.36
CA THR A 246 4.44 0.40 -3.07
C THR A 246 5.85 0.76 -2.57
N ILE A 247 5.95 1.78 -1.71
CA ILE A 247 7.14 2.00 -0.86
C ILE A 247 6.69 1.90 0.59
N SER A 248 7.22 0.93 1.33
CA SER A 248 6.96 0.75 2.76
C SER A 248 8.15 1.26 3.56
N VAL A 249 7.90 2.18 4.49
CA VAL A 249 8.91 2.78 5.38
C VAL A 249 8.53 2.46 6.82
N ALA A 250 9.22 1.51 7.42
CA ALA A 250 8.98 1.07 8.79
C ALA A 250 10.09 1.58 9.73
N PRO A 251 9.76 2.13 10.91
CA PRO A 251 10.78 2.49 11.88
C PRO A 251 11.45 1.21 12.42
N ALA A 252 12.79 1.22 12.52
CA ALA A 252 13.54 0.06 13.01
C ALA A 252 13.32 -0.19 14.51
N THR A 253 12.96 0.87 15.25
CA THR A 253 12.61 0.86 16.68
C THR A 253 11.28 1.57 16.88
N ALA A 254 10.58 1.29 17.99
CA ALA A 254 9.34 1.99 18.31
C ALA A 254 9.55 3.52 18.37
N LEU A 255 8.62 4.25 17.76
CA LEU A 255 8.56 5.72 17.81
C LEU A 255 8.09 6.19 19.19
N GLN A 256 8.38 7.46 19.51
CA GLN A 256 7.91 8.06 20.76
C GLN A 256 6.40 8.29 20.69
N PRO A 257 5.63 8.06 21.78
CA PRO A 257 4.20 8.35 21.81
C PRO A 257 3.86 9.83 21.63
N GLY A 258 2.69 10.14 21.08
CA GLY A 258 2.17 11.51 20.99
C GLY A 258 3.06 12.50 20.22
N THR A 259 3.94 11.99 19.35
CA THR A 259 5.04 12.76 18.75
C THR A 259 4.79 12.97 17.26
N LEU A 260 5.03 14.20 16.79
CA LEU A 260 4.92 14.57 15.38
C LEU A 260 6.19 14.20 14.61
N TYR A 261 6.03 13.38 13.59
CA TYR A 261 7.08 12.95 12.68
C TYR A 261 6.79 13.42 11.25
N ARG A 262 7.86 13.62 10.49
CA ARG A 262 7.84 13.83 9.04
C ARG A 262 8.45 12.62 8.35
N LEU A 263 7.79 12.16 7.30
CA LEU A 263 8.35 11.23 6.33
C LEU A 263 8.68 12.00 5.05
N ASP A 264 9.89 11.78 4.53
CA ASP A 264 10.33 12.30 3.23
C ASP A 264 10.79 11.12 2.35
N ILE A 265 10.27 11.04 1.13
CA ILE A 265 10.76 10.17 0.05
C ILE A 265 11.43 11.07 -0.98
N THR A 266 12.67 10.73 -1.35
CA THR A 266 13.50 11.57 -2.23
C THR A 266 13.49 11.05 -3.67
N GLY A 267 13.98 11.87 -4.60
CA GLY A 267 14.22 11.45 -5.99
C GLY A 267 15.37 10.44 -6.15
N ALA A 268 15.99 9.98 -5.06
CA ALA A 268 16.94 8.86 -5.11
C ALA A 268 16.24 7.52 -5.37
N VAL A 269 14.94 7.40 -5.04
CA VAL A 269 14.14 6.23 -5.43
C VAL A 269 14.00 6.21 -6.96
N ARG A 270 14.18 5.03 -7.56
CA ARG A 270 14.07 4.81 -9.00
C ARG A 270 13.07 3.73 -9.31
N ASP A 271 12.43 3.82 -10.48
CA ASP A 271 11.77 2.65 -11.08
C ASP A 271 12.80 1.72 -11.75
N THR A 272 12.35 0.55 -12.19
CA THR A 272 13.20 -0.44 -12.87
C THR A 272 13.75 0.03 -14.21
N ALA A 273 13.20 1.09 -14.80
CA ALA A 273 13.73 1.74 -16.00
C ALA A 273 14.74 2.85 -15.69
N GLY A 274 14.99 3.16 -14.41
CA GLY A 274 15.95 4.14 -13.94
C GLY A 274 15.39 5.55 -13.76
N ASN A 275 14.10 5.78 -13.98
CA ASN A 275 13.48 7.10 -13.78
C ASN A 275 13.44 7.45 -12.30
N ALA A 276 13.81 8.69 -11.97
CA ALA A 276 13.76 9.19 -10.60
C ALA A 276 12.33 9.52 -10.17
N PHE A 277 11.97 9.19 -8.93
CA PHE A 277 10.66 9.56 -8.39
C PHE A 277 10.56 11.07 -8.14
N HIS A 278 9.36 11.63 -8.31
CA HIS A 278 9.06 12.92 -7.71
C HIS A 278 9.18 12.82 -6.18
N PRO A 279 9.92 13.73 -5.52
CA PRO A 279 10.00 13.76 -4.07
C PRO A 279 8.62 13.91 -3.44
N TYR A 280 8.42 13.28 -2.28
CA TYR A 280 7.17 13.30 -1.54
C TYR A 280 7.42 13.55 -0.06
N SER A 281 6.53 14.29 0.60
CA SER A 281 6.66 14.60 2.03
C SER A 281 5.30 14.61 2.71
N MET A 282 5.20 13.98 3.88
CA MET A 282 4.00 13.97 4.72
C MET A 282 4.38 14.02 6.21
N VAL A 283 3.41 14.30 7.07
CA VAL A 283 3.59 14.27 8.53
C VAL A 283 2.53 13.43 9.22
N PHE A 284 2.87 12.83 10.36
CA PHE A 284 1.92 12.07 11.17
C PHE A 284 2.25 12.19 12.66
N THR A 285 1.24 12.02 13.50
CA THR A 285 1.39 12.01 14.96
C THR A 285 1.14 10.60 15.49
N THR A 286 2.10 10.08 16.24
CA THR A 286 1.98 8.77 16.89
C THR A 286 0.95 8.79 18.02
N GLY A 287 0.31 7.64 18.25
CA GLY A 287 -0.65 7.47 19.35
C GLY A 287 0.02 7.24 20.70
N ALA A 288 -0.81 6.85 21.67
CA ALA A 288 -0.33 6.23 22.90
C ALA A 288 0.28 4.85 22.60
N PRO A 289 1.16 4.31 23.48
CA PRO A 289 1.50 2.90 23.43
C PRO A 289 0.21 2.06 23.45
N PRO A 290 0.18 0.90 22.77
CA PRO A 290 -0.97 0.02 22.83
C PRO A 290 -1.30 -0.29 24.31
N GLY A 291 -2.53 0.03 24.71
CA GLY A 291 -3.07 -0.26 26.04
C GLY A 291 -4.33 -1.12 25.91
N GLY A 292 -4.29 -2.31 26.48
CA GLY A 292 -5.37 -3.30 26.49
C GLY A 292 -4.99 -4.52 27.35
N GLU A 293 -5.91 -5.46 27.56
CA GLU A 293 -5.65 -6.69 28.35
C GLU A 293 -4.53 -7.55 27.77
N ALA A 294 -4.25 -7.44 26.47
CA ALA A 294 -3.09 -8.04 25.82
C ALA A 294 -2.32 -6.96 25.05
N ALA A 295 -1.09 -6.69 25.48
CA ALA A 295 -0.09 -5.93 24.74
C ALA A 295 1.13 -6.83 24.53
N PHE A 296 1.82 -6.64 23.40
CA PHE A 296 3.00 -7.42 23.06
C PHE A 296 4.19 -6.48 22.94
N ASP A 297 5.25 -6.78 23.69
CA ASP A 297 6.54 -6.13 23.50
C ASP A 297 7.31 -6.86 22.39
N LYS A 298 7.87 -6.09 21.46
CA LYS A 298 8.78 -6.64 20.46
C LYS A 298 10.13 -6.91 21.13
N VAL A 299 10.40 -8.18 21.40
CA VAL A 299 11.69 -8.64 21.91
C VAL A 299 12.49 -9.29 20.78
N VAL A 300 13.80 -9.07 20.76
CA VAL A 300 14.69 -9.77 19.84
C VAL A 300 14.82 -11.21 20.31
N SER A 301 14.39 -12.16 19.48
CA SER A 301 14.38 -13.60 19.84
C SER A 301 15.76 -14.25 19.82
N GLY A 302 16.78 -13.59 19.25
CA GLY A 302 18.10 -14.16 18.97
C GLY A 302 18.22 -14.83 17.59
N ALA A 303 17.10 -15.12 16.93
CA ALA A 303 17.09 -15.61 15.55
C ALA A 303 17.11 -14.43 14.57
N GLY A 304 18.16 -14.33 13.75
CA GLY A 304 18.34 -13.27 12.74
C GLY A 304 19.21 -13.71 11.58
N GLY A 305 19.31 -12.87 10.55
CA GLY A 305 20.23 -13.09 9.43
C GLY A 305 19.76 -14.04 8.32
N ALA A 306 18.52 -14.56 8.39
CA ALA A 306 17.91 -15.34 7.32
C ALA A 306 16.62 -14.66 6.79
N PRO A 307 16.26 -14.86 5.51
CA PRO A 307 15.05 -14.29 4.92
C PRO A 307 13.82 -15.13 5.28
N TYR A 308 13.38 -15.05 6.53
CA TYR A 308 12.27 -15.87 7.03
C TYR A 308 10.93 -15.53 6.37
N THR A 309 10.09 -16.55 6.21
CA THR A 309 8.75 -16.44 5.61
C THR A 309 7.65 -16.76 6.62
N SER A 310 7.72 -17.94 7.24
CA SER A 310 6.69 -18.46 8.14
C SER A 310 7.34 -19.16 9.33
N VAL A 311 6.60 -19.24 10.44
CA VAL A 311 6.99 -19.97 11.63
C VAL A 311 5.86 -20.85 12.14
N VAL A 312 6.18 -22.01 12.70
CA VAL A 312 5.23 -22.90 13.36
C VAL A 312 5.91 -23.61 14.53
N LYS A 313 5.16 -23.86 15.61
CA LYS A 313 5.64 -24.70 16.71
C LYS A 313 5.38 -26.16 16.39
N GLY A 314 6.41 -26.99 16.46
CA GLY A 314 6.31 -28.42 16.18
C GLY A 314 5.79 -29.25 17.35
N PRO A 315 5.48 -30.53 17.11
CA PRO A 315 5.02 -31.45 18.15
C PRO A 315 6.08 -31.70 19.23
N ASP A 316 7.37 -31.48 18.91
CA ASP A 316 8.49 -31.53 19.85
C ASP A 316 8.68 -30.24 20.67
N GLY A 317 7.76 -29.28 20.55
CA GLY A 317 7.80 -28.01 21.28
C GLY A 317 8.80 -26.99 20.73
N ARG A 318 9.53 -27.33 19.66
CA ARG A 318 10.50 -26.43 19.01
C ARG A 318 9.85 -25.48 18.02
N LEU A 319 10.51 -24.36 17.75
CA LEU A 319 10.10 -23.43 16.68
C LEU A 319 10.73 -23.87 15.37
N TYR A 320 9.93 -23.94 14.31
CA TYR A 320 10.37 -24.19 12.94
C TYR A 320 10.09 -22.93 12.11
N ALA A 321 11.10 -22.45 11.38
CA ALA A 321 11.01 -21.27 10.55
C ALA A 321 11.42 -21.60 9.11
N ALA A 322 10.58 -21.24 8.15
CA ALA A 322 10.89 -21.35 6.73
C ALA A 322 11.60 -20.10 6.20
N THR A 323 12.22 -20.20 5.03
CA THR A 323 12.95 -19.10 4.39
C THR A 323 12.63 -18.97 2.91
N LEU A 324 12.88 -17.77 2.34
CA LEU A 324 12.82 -17.51 0.90
C LEU A 324 13.85 -18.34 0.10
N THR A 325 14.87 -18.87 0.76
CA THR A 325 15.98 -19.60 0.15
C THR A 325 15.88 -21.11 0.32
N GLY A 326 14.87 -21.61 1.05
CA GLY A 326 14.54 -23.03 1.12
C GLY A 326 15.20 -23.80 2.25
N GLN A 327 15.99 -23.13 3.10
CA GLN A 327 16.35 -23.70 4.40
C GLN A 327 15.15 -23.65 5.33
N LEU A 328 14.99 -24.68 6.15
CA LEU A 328 14.25 -24.55 7.40
C LEU A 328 15.24 -24.33 8.54
N ARG A 329 14.86 -23.50 9.50
CA ARG A 329 15.58 -23.34 10.77
C ARG A 329 14.74 -23.92 11.89
N ARG A 330 15.35 -24.70 12.77
CA ARG A 330 14.68 -25.25 13.96
C ARG A 330 15.40 -24.76 15.22
N TYR A 331 14.65 -24.29 16.19
CA TYR A 331 15.19 -23.74 17.44
C TYR A 331 14.55 -24.38 18.66
N THR A 332 15.34 -24.54 19.72
CA THR A 332 14.81 -24.67 21.08
C THR A 332 14.17 -23.33 21.46
N ILE A 333 13.00 -23.39 22.12
CA ILE A 333 12.37 -22.21 22.73
C ILE A 333 12.68 -22.28 24.21
N ASP A 334 13.47 -21.33 24.71
CA ASP A 334 13.82 -21.24 26.13
C ASP A 334 12.64 -20.76 26.97
N ALA A 335 12.76 -20.86 28.30
CA ALA A 335 11.69 -20.53 29.23
C ALA A 335 11.28 -19.04 29.20
N ASP A 336 12.19 -18.15 28.82
CA ASP A 336 11.96 -16.71 28.63
C ASP A 336 11.50 -16.35 27.20
N GLY A 337 11.37 -17.35 26.32
CA GLY A 337 10.96 -17.19 24.93
C GLY A 337 12.09 -16.90 23.95
N THR A 338 13.36 -16.82 24.38
CA THR A 338 14.48 -16.72 23.45
C THR A 338 14.67 -18.02 22.66
N LEU A 339 15.34 -17.92 21.51
CA LEU A 339 15.59 -19.03 20.62
C LEU A 339 17.06 -19.45 20.71
N ALA A 340 17.29 -20.74 20.97
CA ALA A 340 18.60 -21.35 21.11
C ALA A 340 18.74 -22.60 20.21
N ASP A 341 19.95 -23.17 20.18
CA ASP A 341 20.28 -24.44 19.51
C ASP A 341 19.78 -24.52 18.06
N GLU A 342 20.14 -23.52 17.24
CA GLU A 342 19.74 -23.50 15.84
C GLU A 342 20.22 -24.76 15.09
N LEU A 343 19.26 -25.45 14.47
CA LEU A 343 19.52 -26.44 13.44
C LEU A 343 19.06 -25.91 12.08
N VAL A 344 19.98 -25.86 11.13
CA VAL A 344 19.68 -25.60 9.72
C VAL A 344 19.36 -26.90 9.01
N ILE A 345 18.24 -26.94 8.30
CA ILE A 345 17.73 -28.11 7.58
C ILE A 345 17.65 -27.76 6.09
N ASP A 346 18.58 -28.31 5.30
CA ASP A 346 18.73 -28.05 3.86
C ASP A 346 17.94 -29.02 2.97
N THR A 347 17.09 -29.87 3.53
CA THR A 347 16.42 -30.97 2.82
C THR A 347 15.70 -30.52 1.53
N VAL A 348 15.01 -29.37 1.56
CA VAL A 348 14.32 -28.81 0.38
C VAL A 348 15.33 -28.41 -0.69
N ARG A 349 16.39 -27.68 -0.32
CA ARG A 349 17.45 -27.30 -1.27
C ARG A 349 18.14 -28.51 -1.86
N ASN A 350 18.48 -29.50 -1.04
CA ASN A 350 19.13 -30.73 -1.48
C ASN A 350 18.27 -31.50 -2.50
N ALA A 351 16.96 -31.59 -2.27
CA ALA A 351 16.02 -32.19 -3.22
C ALA A 351 15.92 -31.44 -4.56
N HIS A 352 16.41 -30.20 -4.60
CA HIS A 352 16.43 -29.30 -5.75
C HIS A 352 17.86 -28.98 -6.24
N GLY A 353 18.84 -29.83 -5.93
CA GLY A 353 20.22 -29.67 -6.39
C GLY A 353 20.92 -28.40 -5.86
N GLY A 354 20.49 -27.93 -4.69
CA GLY A 354 21.01 -26.72 -4.04
C GLY A 354 20.35 -25.42 -4.49
N ALA A 355 19.37 -25.45 -5.38
CA ALA A 355 18.67 -24.24 -5.84
C ALA A 355 17.80 -23.61 -4.74
N ASP A 356 17.67 -22.29 -4.76
CA ASP A 356 16.81 -21.54 -3.85
C ASP A 356 15.32 -21.88 -4.11
N ARG A 357 14.62 -22.21 -3.02
CA ARG A 357 13.17 -22.46 -3.03
C ARG A 357 12.50 -21.59 -2.00
N THR A 358 11.57 -20.73 -2.39
CA THR A 358 10.74 -20.01 -1.42
C THR A 358 9.83 -21.02 -0.73
N VAL A 359 9.98 -21.21 0.59
CA VAL A 359 9.08 -22.06 1.39
C VAL A 359 8.16 -21.16 2.19
N ILE A 360 6.83 -21.34 2.10
CA ILE A 360 5.86 -20.47 2.79
C ILE A 360 4.99 -21.28 3.74
N GLY A 361 4.24 -22.24 3.24
CA GLY A 361 3.35 -23.05 4.06
C GLY A 361 4.14 -24.00 4.95
N LEU A 362 3.73 -24.09 6.22
CA LEU A 362 4.27 -25.00 7.22
C LEU A 362 3.10 -25.56 8.04
N ALA A 363 2.76 -26.84 7.84
CA ALA A 363 1.81 -27.52 8.72
C ALA A 363 2.31 -28.91 9.08
N PHE A 364 2.35 -29.21 10.37
CA PHE A 364 2.60 -30.57 10.81
C PHE A 364 1.41 -31.46 10.48
N ASP A 365 1.70 -32.62 9.89
CA ASP A 365 0.71 -33.67 9.67
C ASP A 365 0.07 -34.06 11.01
N PRO A 366 -1.25 -34.30 11.08
CA PRO A 366 -1.91 -34.79 12.30
C PRO A 366 -1.30 -36.07 12.88
N ALA A 367 -0.61 -36.88 12.08
CA ALA A 367 0.12 -38.07 12.54
C ALA A 367 1.52 -37.77 13.10
N SER A 368 1.98 -36.52 13.10
CA SER A 368 3.30 -36.14 13.59
C SER A 368 3.43 -36.38 15.09
N THR A 369 4.60 -36.89 15.50
CA THR A 369 4.95 -37.05 16.92
C THR A 369 6.26 -36.31 17.23
N PRO A 370 6.60 -36.05 18.50
CA PRO A 370 7.88 -35.45 18.86
C PRO A 370 9.11 -36.22 18.32
N ALA A 371 9.01 -37.56 18.24
CA ALA A 371 10.10 -38.42 17.76
C ALA A 371 10.11 -38.60 16.23
N ALA A 372 8.97 -38.41 15.59
CA ALA A 372 8.79 -38.56 14.13
C ALA A 372 7.94 -37.41 13.59
N PRO A 373 8.50 -36.19 13.48
CA PRO A 373 7.80 -35.06 12.88
C PRO A 373 7.59 -35.30 11.38
N ILE A 374 6.41 -34.90 10.88
CA ILE A 374 6.07 -34.91 9.46
C ILE A 374 5.57 -33.51 9.11
N LEU A 375 6.37 -32.75 8.37
CA LEU A 375 6.08 -31.37 8.03
C LEU A 375 5.63 -31.27 6.58
N TRP A 376 4.39 -30.85 6.35
CA TRP A 376 3.91 -30.45 5.03
C TRP A 376 4.34 -29.03 4.75
N ILE A 377 4.88 -28.82 3.55
CA ILE A 377 5.35 -27.52 3.09
C ILE A 377 4.79 -27.19 1.72
N THR A 378 4.70 -25.91 1.42
CA THR A 378 4.71 -25.42 0.03
C THR A 378 6.09 -24.90 -0.28
N ASP A 379 6.61 -25.30 -1.43
CA ASP A 379 7.88 -24.82 -1.92
C ASP A 379 7.73 -24.34 -3.37
N ASN A 380 8.33 -23.20 -3.65
CA ASN A 380 8.19 -22.45 -4.91
C ASN A 380 9.59 -22.11 -5.45
N GLN A 381 9.73 -21.90 -6.77
CA GLN A 381 11.02 -21.45 -7.28
C GLN A 381 11.24 -20.02 -6.81
N ALA A 382 12.37 -19.71 -6.19
CA ALA A 382 12.62 -18.37 -5.67
C ALA A 382 12.55 -17.31 -6.79
N TYR A 383 12.06 -16.10 -6.47
CA TYR A 383 12.09 -14.95 -7.38
C TYR A 383 13.45 -14.24 -7.31
N PRO A 384 14.29 -14.31 -8.34
CA PRO A 384 15.63 -13.73 -8.31
C PRO A 384 15.65 -12.25 -8.73
N GLY A 385 14.50 -11.57 -8.80
CA GLY A 385 14.36 -10.23 -9.40
C GLY A 385 13.98 -10.23 -10.89
N SER A 386 13.73 -11.40 -11.48
CA SER A 386 13.26 -11.57 -12.86
C SER A 386 12.17 -12.64 -12.96
N ASP A 387 11.38 -12.59 -14.05
CA ASP A 387 10.20 -13.45 -14.25
C ASP A 387 10.51 -14.94 -14.07
N VAL A 388 9.80 -15.60 -13.14
CA VAL A 388 10.00 -17.03 -12.86
C VAL A 388 9.02 -17.90 -13.63
N PRO A 389 9.41 -19.08 -14.14
CA PRO A 389 8.48 -19.96 -14.83
C PRO A 389 7.22 -20.32 -14.02
N GLU A 390 6.13 -20.50 -14.75
CA GLU A 390 4.76 -20.54 -14.22
C GLU A 390 4.41 -21.75 -13.34
N TRP A 391 4.88 -22.94 -13.67
CA TRP A 391 4.39 -24.20 -13.07
C TRP A 391 5.39 -24.80 -12.10
N THR A 392 5.96 -23.96 -11.23
CA THR A 392 7.14 -24.30 -10.41
C THR A 392 6.82 -24.51 -8.94
N SER A 393 5.56 -24.32 -8.55
CA SER A 393 5.09 -24.48 -7.18
C SER A 393 4.72 -25.93 -6.87
N ARG A 394 4.93 -26.34 -5.61
CA ARG A 394 4.77 -27.71 -5.14
C ARG A 394 4.19 -27.75 -3.73
N ILE A 395 3.62 -28.89 -3.39
CA ILE A 395 3.38 -29.32 -2.01
C ILE A 395 4.29 -30.51 -1.76
N ALA A 396 5.02 -30.51 -0.65
CA ALA A 396 5.91 -31.59 -0.27
C ALA A 396 5.75 -31.96 1.20
N ARG A 397 6.22 -33.15 1.56
CA ARG A 397 6.36 -33.62 2.93
C ARG A 397 7.82 -33.80 3.27
N LEU A 398 8.22 -33.29 4.43
CA LEU A 398 9.49 -33.59 5.06
C LEU A 398 9.26 -34.54 6.24
N SER A 399 10.08 -35.58 6.36
CA SER A 399 9.95 -36.56 7.44
C SER A 399 11.28 -37.01 8.02
N GLY A 400 11.20 -37.71 9.16
CA GLY A 400 12.34 -38.12 9.98
C GLY A 400 12.64 -37.11 11.10
N GLN A 401 13.39 -37.53 12.12
CA GLN A 401 13.63 -36.73 13.34
C GLN A 401 14.20 -35.33 13.05
N ASN A 402 14.98 -35.20 11.97
CA ASN A 402 15.56 -33.93 11.51
C ASN A 402 14.99 -33.46 10.16
N LEU A 403 13.81 -33.97 9.77
CA LEU A 403 13.16 -33.63 8.50
C LEU A 403 14.07 -33.86 7.28
N GLY A 404 14.88 -34.93 7.31
CA GLY A 404 15.91 -35.23 6.30
C GLY A 404 15.39 -35.85 5.01
N THR A 405 14.14 -36.31 4.97
CA THR A 405 13.54 -36.96 3.80
C THR A 405 12.56 -36.02 3.11
N TYR A 406 12.77 -35.72 1.83
CA TYR A 406 11.84 -34.94 1.00
C TYR A 406 10.95 -35.86 0.17
N THR A 407 9.63 -35.64 0.18
CA THR A 407 8.69 -36.31 -0.72
C THR A 407 7.78 -35.28 -1.38
N ALA A 408 7.92 -35.08 -2.70
CA ALA A 408 6.97 -34.28 -3.46
C ALA A 408 5.59 -34.96 -3.43
N VAL A 409 4.54 -34.21 -3.08
CA VAL A 409 3.16 -34.71 -3.04
C VAL A 409 2.37 -34.18 -4.22
N VAL A 410 2.45 -32.87 -4.47
CA VAL A 410 1.79 -32.20 -5.59
C VAL A 410 2.83 -31.37 -6.35
N THR A 411 2.77 -31.39 -7.68
CA THR A 411 3.60 -30.57 -8.57
C THR A 411 2.74 -29.91 -9.65
N GLY A 412 3.27 -28.90 -10.33
CA GLY A 412 2.56 -28.25 -11.42
C GLY A 412 1.47 -27.30 -10.93
N LEU A 413 1.63 -26.73 -9.74
CA LEU A 413 0.80 -25.61 -9.28
C LEU A 413 1.23 -24.32 -10.01
N PRO A 414 0.27 -23.47 -10.43
CA PRO A 414 0.58 -22.22 -11.12
C PRO A 414 1.14 -21.18 -10.15
N ARG A 415 1.89 -20.22 -10.66
CA ARG A 415 2.31 -19.01 -9.94
C ARG A 415 2.58 -17.85 -10.88
N SER A 416 2.45 -16.64 -10.36
CA SER A 416 2.79 -15.42 -11.11
C SER A 416 4.27 -15.37 -11.49
N ALA A 417 4.64 -14.35 -12.27
CA ALA A 417 6.05 -14.06 -12.59
C ALA A 417 6.88 -13.70 -11.36
N ARG A 418 6.23 -13.34 -10.24
CA ARG A 418 6.82 -12.76 -9.03
C ARG A 418 6.23 -13.43 -7.78
N ASP A 419 5.97 -12.68 -6.71
CA ASP A 419 5.68 -13.19 -5.36
C ASP A 419 4.26 -13.74 -5.12
N HIS A 420 3.39 -13.81 -6.13
CA HIS A 420 2.14 -14.58 -5.99
C HIS A 420 2.42 -16.06 -6.30
N GLU A 421 2.59 -16.83 -5.24
CA GLU A 421 3.03 -18.22 -5.27
C GLU A 421 1.94 -19.16 -4.72
N THR A 422 2.29 -20.44 -4.50
CA THR A 422 1.53 -21.26 -3.56
C THR A 422 2.02 -20.91 -2.16
N ASN A 423 1.17 -20.23 -1.39
CA ASN A 423 1.54 -19.62 -0.11
C ASN A 423 1.29 -20.61 1.04
N SER A 424 0.58 -20.20 2.09
CA SER A 424 0.37 -21.06 3.26
C SER A 424 -0.52 -22.29 3.01
N LEU A 425 -0.44 -23.22 3.96
CA LEU A 425 -1.26 -24.41 4.02
C LEU A 425 -1.61 -24.76 5.48
N ALA A 426 -2.80 -25.30 5.72
CA ALA A 426 -3.20 -25.79 7.04
C ALA A 426 -4.15 -26.98 6.93
N PHE A 427 -4.07 -27.91 7.88
CA PHE A 427 -5.06 -28.98 8.01
C PHE A 427 -6.36 -28.45 8.60
N GLY A 428 -7.46 -28.76 7.93
CA GLY A 428 -8.81 -28.45 8.40
C GLY A 428 -9.38 -29.53 9.30
N PRO A 429 -10.54 -29.26 9.91
CA PRO A 429 -11.22 -30.19 10.82
C PRO A 429 -11.70 -31.48 10.14
N ASP A 430 -11.76 -31.51 8.82
CA ASP A 430 -12.14 -32.67 8.00
C ASP A 430 -10.95 -33.55 7.59
N GLY A 431 -9.74 -33.23 8.08
CA GLY A 431 -8.50 -33.93 7.75
C GLY A 431 -7.92 -33.58 6.37
N ALA A 432 -8.56 -32.69 5.61
CA ALA A 432 -7.99 -32.19 4.36
C ALA A 432 -6.98 -31.07 4.62
N CYS A 433 -6.06 -30.89 3.68
CA CYS A 433 -5.10 -29.79 3.68
C CYS A 433 -5.62 -28.66 2.79
N TYR A 434 -5.77 -27.46 3.36
CA TYR A 434 -6.20 -26.25 2.67
C TYR A 434 -5.00 -25.40 2.36
N LEU A 435 -4.95 -24.78 1.19
CA LEU A 435 -3.83 -23.94 0.77
C LEU A 435 -4.29 -22.72 -0.03
N THR A 436 -3.59 -21.61 0.15
CA THR A 436 -3.81 -20.38 -0.61
C THR A 436 -2.94 -20.36 -1.85
N GLN A 437 -3.59 -20.19 -3.00
CA GLN A 437 -2.94 -20.11 -4.30
C GLN A 437 -3.07 -18.70 -4.86
N GLY A 438 -1.94 -18.02 -5.02
CA GLY A 438 -1.88 -16.65 -5.54
C GLY A 438 -2.41 -16.52 -6.97
N SER A 439 -2.80 -15.30 -7.33
CA SER A 439 -3.23 -14.90 -8.66
C SER A 439 -2.05 -14.78 -9.63
N MET A 440 -2.33 -14.73 -10.92
CA MET A 440 -1.29 -14.64 -11.95
C MET A 440 -0.94 -13.20 -12.31
N ASN A 441 -1.84 -12.27 -11.99
CA ASN A 441 -1.73 -10.86 -12.35
C ASN A 441 -2.34 -9.95 -11.27
N ALA A 442 -2.27 -8.65 -11.52
CA ALA A 442 -2.73 -7.64 -10.58
C ALA A 442 -4.23 -7.79 -10.31
N MET A 443 -5.05 -8.03 -11.34
CA MET A 443 -6.39 -7.47 -11.38
C MET A 443 -7.42 -8.32 -12.15
N GLY A 444 -7.03 -9.53 -12.53
CA GLY A 444 -7.82 -10.57 -13.21
C GLY A 444 -7.49 -10.71 -14.68
N ALA A 445 -7.01 -9.66 -15.35
CA ALA A 445 -6.52 -9.71 -16.72
C ALA A 445 -5.00 -9.48 -16.79
N PRO A 446 -4.31 -10.01 -17.83
CA PRO A 446 -2.89 -9.77 -18.05
C PRO A 446 -2.51 -8.29 -17.99
N ASP A 447 -1.42 -8.00 -17.30
CA ASP A 447 -0.84 -6.65 -17.21
C ASP A 447 0.69 -6.75 -17.23
N ALA A 448 1.36 -5.63 -17.57
CA ALA A 448 2.79 -5.60 -17.76
C ALA A 448 3.59 -5.76 -16.45
N ALA A 449 3.04 -5.36 -15.30
CA ALA A 449 3.74 -5.47 -14.02
C ALA A 449 3.92 -6.94 -13.61
N TRP A 450 2.96 -7.78 -13.97
CA TRP A 450 2.92 -9.21 -13.63
C TRP A 450 3.27 -10.15 -14.80
N GLY A 451 4.05 -9.66 -15.78
CA GLY A 451 4.58 -10.48 -16.87
C GLY A 451 3.54 -10.89 -17.91
N ASN A 452 2.44 -10.14 -18.03
CA ASN A 452 1.33 -10.40 -18.97
C ASN A 452 0.76 -11.83 -18.87
N ARG A 453 0.71 -12.39 -17.66
CA ARG A 453 0.21 -13.76 -17.46
C ARG A 453 -1.31 -13.82 -17.31
N PRO A 454 -1.99 -14.72 -18.04
CA PRO A 454 -3.41 -14.98 -17.81
C PRO A 454 -3.61 -15.77 -16.52
N GLU A 455 -4.76 -15.61 -15.88
CA GLU A 455 -5.17 -16.49 -14.78
C GLU A 455 -5.30 -17.95 -15.22
N ARG A 456 -5.04 -18.87 -14.29
CA ARG A 456 -5.17 -20.33 -14.43
C ARG A 456 -6.34 -20.87 -13.64
N LEU A 457 -6.75 -22.09 -13.95
CA LEU A 457 -7.91 -22.67 -13.30
C LEU A 457 -7.74 -22.81 -11.77
N LEU A 458 -6.50 -22.99 -11.29
CA LEU A 458 -6.18 -23.09 -9.87
C LEU A 458 -5.70 -21.78 -9.24
N SER A 459 -5.41 -20.72 -10.00
CA SER A 459 -4.89 -19.46 -9.43
C SER A 459 -5.97 -18.61 -8.75
N ALA A 460 -5.57 -17.68 -7.89
CA ALA A 460 -6.45 -16.78 -7.15
C ALA A 460 -7.56 -17.52 -6.37
N ALA A 461 -7.17 -18.53 -5.58
CA ALA A 461 -8.09 -19.46 -4.95
C ALA A 461 -7.59 -19.98 -3.60
N VAL A 462 -8.51 -20.47 -2.78
CA VAL A 462 -8.21 -21.42 -1.72
C VAL A 462 -8.50 -22.82 -2.27
N LEU A 463 -7.51 -23.70 -2.24
CA LEU A 463 -7.60 -25.07 -2.71
C LEU A 463 -7.78 -26.01 -1.50
N ARG A 464 -8.40 -27.17 -1.73
CA ARG A 464 -8.53 -28.25 -0.76
C ARG A 464 -7.91 -29.51 -1.34
N LEU A 465 -6.85 -29.99 -0.72
CA LEU A 465 -6.21 -31.27 -0.98
C LEU A 465 -6.73 -32.32 0.00
N ASP A 466 -7.29 -33.41 -0.50
CA ASP A 466 -7.70 -34.58 0.28
C ASP A 466 -6.58 -35.64 0.25
N PRO A 467 -5.81 -35.82 1.35
CA PRO A 467 -4.71 -36.77 1.36
C PRO A 467 -5.15 -38.22 1.12
N ALA A 468 -6.39 -38.58 1.48
CA ALA A 468 -6.92 -39.93 1.32
C ALA A 468 -7.22 -40.28 -0.15
N ARG A 469 -7.28 -39.28 -1.03
CA ARG A 469 -7.51 -39.45 -2.47
C ARG A 469 -6.23 -39.42 -3.31
N LEU A 470 -5.09 -39.13 -2.69
CA LEU A 470 -3.82 -39.08 -3.41
C LEU A 470 -3.52 -40.42 -4.12
N PRO A 471 -2.93 -40.37 -5.32
CA PRO A 471 -2.53 -41.59 -6.02
C PRO A 471 -1.43 -42.33 -5.26
N ALA A 472 -1.31 -43.64 -5.49
CA ALA A 472 -0.26 -44.46 -4.90
C ALA A 472 1.16 -44.01 -5.33
N THR A 473 1.29 -43.52 -6.56
CA THR A 473 2.54 -42.96 -7.08
C THR A 473 2.50 -41.44 -6.99
N LEU A 474 3.46 -40.87 -6.26
CA LEU A 474 3.64 -39.42 -6.12
C LEU A 474 4.84 -38.94 -6.96
N PRO A 475 4.88 -37.66 -7.37
CA PRO A 475 3.89 -36.61 -7.10
C PRO A 475 2.66 -36.66 -8.03
N LEU A 476 1.53 -36.12 -7.55
CA LEU A 476 0.39 -35.79 -8.40
C LEU A 476 0.70 -34.51 -9.19
N ASP A 477 0.70 -34.58 -10.53
CA ASP A 477 0.77 -33.39 -11.39
C ASP A 477 -0.62 -32.75 -11.54
N VAL A 478 -0.75 -31.51 -11.08
CA VAL A 478 -2.02 -30.76 -11.09
C VAL A 478 -2.04 -29.64 -12.13
N ARG A 479 -1.12 -29.68 -13.10
CA ARG A 479 -1.09 -28.72 -14.19
C ARG A 479 -2.41 -28.81 -14.98
N THR A 480 -3.11 -27.68 -15.07
CA THR A 480 -4.45 -27.58 -15.69
C THR A 480 -4.39 -27.06 -17.13
N GLU A 481 -3.42 -26.21 -17.45
CA GLU A 481 -3.23 -25.66 -18.80
C GLU A 481 -1.77 -25.76 -19.29
N ALA A 482 -1.53 -25.31 -20.53
CA ALA A 482 -0.21 -25.33 -21.16
C ALA A 482 0.39 -26.75 -21.27
N GLY A 483 -0.44 -27.73 -21.65
CA GLY A 483 -0.05 -29.14 -21.79
C GLY A 483 -0.41 -30.01 -20.58
N GLY A 484 -0.90 -29.41 -19.49
CA GLY A 484 -1.52 -30.15 -18.39
C GLY A 484 -2.95 -30.60 -18.69
N GLY A 485 -3.40 -31.65 -18.00
CA GLY A 485 -4.73 -32.25 -18.17
C GLY A 485 -5.50 -32.43 -16.86
N TYR A 486 -5.05 -31.84 -15.76
CA TYR A 486 -5.72 -31.96 -14.47
C TYR A 486 -7.10 -31.28 -14.50
N ASP A 487 -8.14 -31.94 -13.99
CA ASP A 487 -9.46 -31.34 -13.81
C ASP A 487 -9.83 -31.34 -12.31
N PRO A 488 -9.82 -30.17 -11.63
CA PRO A 488 -10.19 -30.06 -10.21
C PRO A 488 -11.69 -30.29 -9.95
N TYR A 489 -12.50 -30.44 -11.00
CA TYR A 489 -13.93 -30.76 -10.92
C TYR A 489 -14.22 -32.24 -11.15
N ALA A 490 -13.22 -33.05 -11.51
CA ALA A 490 -13.43 -34.47 -11.71
C ALA A 490 -13.91 -35.13 -10.41
N ALA A 491 -14.84 -36.09 -10.54
CA ALA A 491 -15.28 -36.88 -9.40
C ALA A 491 -14.07 -37.61 -8.79
N GLY A 492 -13.85 -37.43 -7.48
CA GLY A 492 -12.70 -38.02 -6.79
C GLY A 492 -11.37 -37.28 -6.99
N ALA A 493 -11.34 -36.11 -7.64
CA ALA A 493 -10.13 -35.29 -7.74
C ALA A 493 -9.49 -35.06 -6.35
N PRO A 494 -8.18 -35.33 -6.18
CA PRO A 494 -7.53 -35.13 -4.87
C PRO A 494 -7.41 -33.67 -4.48
N LEU A 495 -7.19 -32.77 -5.44
CA LEU A 495 -7.07 -31.33 -5.26
C LEU A 495 -8.25 -30.62 -5.93
N THR A 496 -9.04 -29.91 -5.15
CA THR A 496 -10.24 -29.21 -5.63
C THR A 496 -10.21 -27.73 -5.27
N LEU A 497 -11.07 -26.95 -5.93
CA LEU A 497 -11.30 -25.55 -5.60
C LEU A 497 -12.24 -25.47 -4.38
N TYR A 498 -11.75 -24.94 -3.27
CA TYR A 498 -12.59 -24.68 -2.09
C TYR A 498 -13.29 -23.33 -2.22
N ALA A 499 -12.55 -22.28 -2.58
CA ALA A 499 -13.08 -20.95 -2.84
C ALA A 499 -12.25 -20.24 -3.92
N THR A 500 -12.82 -19.26 -4.61
CA THR A 500 -12.15 -18.55 -5.72
C THR A 500 -12.16 -17.04 -5.51
N GLY A 501 -11.37 -16.31 -6.29
CA GLY A 501 -11.31 -14.85 -6.23
C GLY A 501 -10.52 -14.31 -5.04
N VAL A 502 -9.68 -15.14 -4.43
CA VAL A 502 -8.74 -14.74 -3.38
C VAL A 502 -7.43 -14.39 -4.06
N ARG A 503 -7.15 -13.09 -4.26
CA ARG A 503 -6.04 -12.62 -5.09
C ARG A 503 -4.69 -13.18 -4.64
N ASN A 504 -4.19 -12.75 -3.48
CA ASN A 504 -2.94 -13.25 -2.93
C ASN A 504 -3.02 -13.24 -1.41
N ALA A 505 -3.52 -14.33 -0.83
CA ALA A 505 -3.48 -14.54 0.61
C ALA A 505 -2.17 -15.24 0.96
N TYR A 506 -1.34 -14.60 1.79
CA TYR A 506 -0.08 -15.19 2.23
C TYR A 506 -0.31 -16.30 3.25
N ASP A 507 -1.37 -16.17 4.07
CA ASP A 507 -1.70 -17.12 5.12
C ASP A 507 -3.19 -17.45 5.20
N LEU A 508 -3.51 -18.55 5.86
CA LEU A 508 -4.86 -18.99 6.19
C LEU A 508 -4.89 -19.65 7.57
N VAL A 509 -5.94 -19.41 8.34
CA VAL A 509 -6.09 -19.99 9.69
C VAL A 509 -7.47 -20.61 9.87
N TRP A 510 -7.50 -21.85 10.34
CA TRP A 510 -8.69 -22.45 10.92
C TRP A 510 -8.82 -21.97 12.35
N HIS A 511 -9.85 -21.17 12.61
CA HIS A 511 -10.13 -20.68 13.96
C HIS A 511 -10.98 -21.71 14.72
N SER A 512 -10.88 -21.72 16.05
CA SER A 512 -11.61 -22.62 16.93
C SER A 512 -13.15 -22.50 16.86
N ASN A 513 -13.65 -21.45 16.22
CA ASN A 513 -15.08 -21.26 15.92
C ASN A 513 -15.53 -22.03 14.66
N GLY A 514 -14.62 -22.76 13.99
CA GLY A 514 -14.91 -23.54 12.79
C GLY A 514 -14.85 -22.74 11.48
N HIS A 515 -14.41 -21.47 11.50
CA HIS A 515 -14.25 -20.64 10.31
C HIS A 515 -12.81 -20.70 9.78
N LEU A 516 -12.67 -20.52 8.47
CA LEU A 516 -11.39 -20.38 7.79
C LEU A 516 -11.16 -18.92 7.42
N TYR A 517 -10.16 -18.27 8.01
CA TYR A 517 -9.85 -16.87 7.71
C TYR A 517 -8.62 -16.75 6.82
N ALA A 518 -8.68 -15.86 5.82
CA ALA A 518 -7.57 -15.62 4.89
C ALA A 518 -7.31 -14.11 4.70
N PRO A 519 -6.29 -13.52 5.36
CA PRO A 519 -5.83 -12.18 5.05
C PRO A 519 -5.28 -12.12 3.62
N THR A 520 -5.87 -11.27 2.79
CA THR A 520 -5.64 -11.24 1.34
C THR A 520 -5.22 -9.85 0.91
N ASN A 521 -4.07 -9.80 0.22
CA ASN A 521 -3.52 -8.59 -0.35
C ASN A 521 -4.32 -8.16 -1.59
N GLY A 522 -4.87 -6.94 -1.55
CA GLY A 522 -5.50 -6.27 -2.66
C GLY A 522 -4.51 -5.80 -3.72
N SER A 523 -4.99 -5.51 -4.92
CA SER A 523 -4.15 -4.99 -5.99
C SER A 523 -3.80 -3.51 -5.84
N ALA A 524 -2.57 -3.10 -6.17
CA ALA A 524 -2.28 -1.69 -6.40
C ALA A 524 -2.95 -1.17 -7.69
N ALA A 525 -2.94 0.14 -7.90
CA ALA A 525 -3.47 0.73 -9.13
C ALA A 525 -2.62 0.37 -10.37
N GLY A 526 -3.23 0.46 -11.55
CA GLY A 526 -2.57 0.23 -12.84
C GLY A 526 -2.82 -1.16 -13.44
N GLY A 527 -3.47 -2.07 -12.71
CA GLY A 527 -3.83 -3.39 -13.24
C GLY A 527 -5.03 -3.38 -14.19
N ASN A 528 -5.25 -4.50 -14.87
CA ASN A 528 -6.30 -4.66 -15.88
C ASN A 528 -7.43 -5.59 -15.39
N THR A 529 -8.69 -5.22 -15.64
CA THR A 529 -9.86 -6.09 -15.43
C THR A 529 -10.35 -6.68 -16.75
N PRO A 530 -10.77 -7.96 -16.79
CA PRO A 530 -11.32 -8.54 -18.02
C PRO A 530 -12.74 -8.03 -18.27
N ALA A 531 -13.12 -7.91 -19.56
CA ALA A 531 -14.52 -7.71 -19.97
C ALA A 531 -15.31 -9.02 -19.84
N THR A 532 -16.64 -8.96 -19.83
CA THR A 532 -17.48 -10.14 -20.14
C THR A 532 -17.37 -10.44 -21.65
N PRO A 533 -16.96 -11.66 -22.07
CA PRO A 533 -16.89 -12.00 -23.49
C PRO A 533 -18.29 -12.21 -24.07
N SER A 534 -18.44 -11.88 -25.35
CA SER A 534 -19.64 -12.17 -26.14
C SER A 534 -19.25 -12.82 -27.47
N PRO A 535 -19.58 -14.11 -27.70
CA PRO A 535 -20.31 -15.02 -26.81
C PRO A 535 -19.50 -15.47 -25.58
N LEU A 536 -20.17 -16.01 -24.56
CA LEU A 536 -19.49 -16.58 -23.39
C LEU A 536 -18.68 -17.83 -23.79
N PRO A 537 -17.42 -17.98 -23.30
CA PRO A 537 -16.63 -19.18 -23.54
C PRO A 537 -17.29 -20.43 -22.97
N ALA A 538 -17.03 -21.60 -23.56
CA ALA A 538 -17.53 -22.89 -23.07
C ALA A 538 -17.13 -23.18 -21.61
N SER A 539 -15.99 -22.64 -21.15
CA SER A 539 -15.58 -22.74 -19.74
C SER A 539 -16.58 -22.09 -18.77
N CYS A 540 -17.38 -21.14 -19.24
CA CYS A 540 -18.42 -20.48 -18.44
C CYS A 540 -19.70 -21.33 -18.30
N ALA A 541 -19.88 -22.38 -19.12
CA ALA A 541 -21.07 -23.23 -19.08
C ALA A 541 -21.21 -23.94 -17.72
N ARG A 542 -20.10 -24.33 -17.08
CA ARG A 542 -20.11 -24.98 -15.76
C ARG A 542 -20.65 -24.10 -14.64
N ARG A 543 -20.52 -22.77 -14.75
CA ARG A 543 -21.00 -21.82 -13.75
C ARG A 543 -22.36 -21.22 -14.08
N GLY A 544 -22.72 -21.16 -15.37
CA GLY A 544 -23.94 -20.50 -15.82
C GLY A 544 -23.96 -19.02 -15.47
N TYR A 545 -22.96 -18.25 -15.91
CA TYR A 545 -22.90 -16.81 -15.65
C TYR A 545 -24.15 -16.08 -16.18
N THR A 546 -24.96 -15.52 -15.27
CA THR A 546 -26.18 -14.74 -15.57
C THR A 546 -26.03 -13.25 -15.22
N GLY A 547 -24.82 -12.82 -14.85
CA GLY A 547 -24.54 -11.43 -14.50
C GLY A 547 -24.55 -10.49 -15.72
N PRO A 548 -24.54 -9.16 -15.49
CA PRO A 548 -24.49 -8.18 -16.57
C PRO A 548 -23.17 -8.28 -17.36
N GLN A 549 -23.18 -7.76 -18.59
CA GLN A 549 -21.95 -7.51 -19.33
C GLN A 549 -21.14 -6.43 -18.59
N VAL A 550 -19.90 -6.73 -18.21
CA VAL A 550 -18.97 -5.75 -17.63
C VAL A 550 -17.90 -5.38 -18.65
N PRO A 551 -17.58 -4.07 -18.82
CA PRO A 551 -16.49 -3.65 -19.70
C PRO A 551 -15.13 -3.98 -19.10
N ALA A 552 -14.12 -4.13 -19.95
CA ALA A 552 -12.73 -4.18 -19.52
C ALA A 552 -12.30 -2.81 -19.00
N ILE A 553 -11.45 -2.80 -17.97
CA ILE A 553 -10.76 -1.61 -17.48
C ILE A 553 -9.28 -1.86 -17.68
N THR A 554 -8.63 -0.99 -18.45
CA THR A 554 -7.18 -0.99 -18.60
C THR A 554 -6.57 0.08 -17.71
N ALA A 555 -5.41 -0.20 -17.12
CA ALA A 555 -4.70 0.72 -16.24
C ALA A 555 -5.61 1.30 -15.13
N ASN A 556 -6.33 0.43 -14.41
CA ASN A 556 -7.33 0.83 -13.42
C ASN A 556 -6.71 1.83 -12.43
N PRO A 557 -7.20 3.07 -12.36
CA PRO A 557 -6.60 4.08 -11.51
C PRO A 557 -6.93 3.85 -10.04
N GLN A 558 -7.57 2.76 -9.61
CA GLN A 558 -7.88 2.48 -8.21
C GLN A 558 -7.14 1.25 -7.70
N ALA A 559 -6.52 1.37 -6.53
CA ALA A 559 -6.05 0.23 -5.76
C ALA A 559 -7.23 -0.44 -5.04
N GLU A 560 -7.12 -1.74 -4.78
CA GLU A 560 -8.04 -2.51 -3.97
C GLU A 560 -7.66 -2.43 -2.49
N THR A 561 -8.64 -2.76 -1.64
CA THR A 561 -8.42 -2.83 -0.19
C THR A 561 -7.95 -4.23 0.17
N ASP A 562 -7.07 -4.34 1.17
CA ASP A 562 -6.73 -5.61 1.79
C ASP A 562 -7.89 -6.09 2.67
N TYR A 563 -8.25 -7.36 2.56
CA TYR A 563 -9.37 -7.94 3.30
C TYR A 563 -8.93 -9.16 4.10
N VAL A 564 -9.55 -9.37 5.26
CA VAL A 564 -9.58 -10.69 5.91
C VAL A 564 -10.88 -11.36 5.52
N PHE A 565 -10.79 -12.42 4.71
CA PHE A 565 -11.97 -13.15 4.25
C PHE A 565 -12.35 -14.26 5.22
N ASP A 566 -13.63 -14.38 5.56
CA ASP A 566 -14.26 -15.59 6.09
C ASP A 566 -14.54 -16.52 4.90
N VAL A 567 -13.61 -17.45 4.64
CA VAL A 567 -13.59 -18.31 3.45
C VAL A 567 -14.57 -19.47 3.60
N LYS A 568 -15.51 -19.57 2.66
CA LYS A 568 -16.58 -20.58 2.64
C LYS A 568 -16.55 -21.40 1.34
N PRO A 569 -16.97 -22.68 1.38
CA PRO A 569 -16.96 -23.54 0.20
C PRO A 569 -17.79 -22.94 -0.95
N GLY A 570 -17.23 -22.97 -2.16
CA GLY A 570 -17.87 -22.53 -3.41
C GLY A 570 -18.08 -21.02 -3.55
N ARG A 571 -17.58 -20.20 -2.62
CA ARG A 571 -17.72 -18.73 -2.68
C ARG A 571 -16.64 -18.08 -3.52
N TYR A 572 -16.97 -16.86 -3.98
CA TYR A 572 -16.11 -16.02 -4.80
C TYR A 572 -15.82 -14.69 -4.08
N TYR A 573 -14.55 -14.31 -3.98
CA TYR A 573 -14.06 -13.20 -3.17
C TYR A 573 -13.55 -12.00 -3.99
N GLY A 574 -13.76 -12.01 -5.31
CA GLY A 574 -13.74 -10.79 -6.11
C GLY A 574 -12.54 -10.58 -7.03
N HIS A 575 -11.46 -11.36 -6.94
CA HIS A 575 -10.41 -11.33 -7.97
C HIS A 575 -10.87 -12.05 -9.26
N PRO A 576 -11.01 -11.36 -10.41
CA PRO A 576 -11.57 -11.97 -11.61
C PRO A 576 -10.72 -13.12 -12.15
N GLY A 577 -11.36 -14.07 -12.83
CA GLY A 577 -10.73 -15.26 -13.38
C GLY A 577 -11.51 -15.78 -14.58
N ASP A 578 -10.99 -15.53 -15.78
CA ASP A 578 -11.67 -15.85 -17.05
C ASP A 578 -12.03 -17.32 -17.19
N ARG A 579 -11.13 -18.21 -16.73
CA ARG A 579 -11.29 -19.67 -16.79
C ARG A 579 -12.47 -20.18 -15.97
N ARG A 580 -12.89 -19.43 -14.95
CA ARG A 580 -14.00 -19.75 -14.03
C ARG A 580 -15.23 -18.86 -14.22
N ALA A 581 -15.21 -17.97 -15.21
CA ALA A 581 -16.24 -16.95 -15.39
C ALA A 581 -16.44 -16.04 -14.16
N ASP A 582 -15.37 -15.80 -13.39
CA ASP A 582 -15.30 -14.83 -12.29
C ASP A 582 -15.08 -13.43 -12.88
N ARG A 583 -16.04 -12.50 -12.72
CA ARG A 583 -16.09 -11.21 -13.48
C ARG A 583 -16.22 -9.94 -12.64
N LEU A 584 -16.72 -10.01 -11.41
CA LEU A 584 -17.03 -8.84 -10.58
C LEU A 584 -16.00 -8.67 -9.46
N ARG A 585 -15.65 -7.43 -9.15
CA ARG A 585 -14.82 -7.09 -7.98
C ARG A 585 -15.67 -6.79 -6.76
N PRO A 586 -15.11 -6.88 -5.54
CA PRO A 586 -15.77 -6.32 -4.36
C PRO A 586 -15.93 -4.82 -4.60
N ALA A 587 -17.16 -4.30 -4.48
CA ALA A 587 -17.38 -2.87 -4.63
C ALA A 587 -16.68 -2.13 -3.48
N THR A 588 -15.84 -1.14 -3.79
CA THR A 588 -15.39 -0.15 -2.81
C THR A 588 -16.60 0.70 -2.42
N ARG A 589 -17.13 0.49 -1.21
CA ARG A 589 -18.14 1.42 -0.68
C ARG A 589 -17.49 2.79 -0.45
N PRO A 590 -18.14 3.91 -0.82
CA PRO A 590 -17.65 5.24 -0.43
C PRO A 590 -17.73 5.41 1.10
N ARG A 591 -16.68 6.02 1.67
CA ARG A 591 -16.44 6.19 3.11
C ARG A 591 -17.63 6.84 3.83
N ARG A 592 -18.04 6.27 4.98
CA ARG A 592 -18.80 6.97 6.03
C ARG A 592 -18.10 6.78 7.38
N GLY A 593 -17.71 7.90 8.01
CA GLY A 593 -17.51 8.11 9.45
C GLY A 593 -16.36 7.38 10.16
N PRO A 594 -15.68 8.01 11.14
CA PRO A 594 -14.60 7.37 11.88
C PRO A 594 -15.16 6.44 12.96
N GLY A 595 -14.62 5.21 12.99
CA GLY A 595 -14.84 4.23 14.04
C GLY A 595 -15.59 3.00 13.54
N HIS A 596 -14.87 2.02 12.99
CA HIS A 596 -15.19 0.59 13.15
C HIS A 596 -14.02 -0.29 12.68
N ARG A 597 -13.93 -1.45 13.35
CA ARG A 597 -12.91 -2.50 13.32
C ARG A 597 -12.80 -3.19 11.95
N GLU A 598 -11.68 -3.90 11.76
CA GLU A 598 -11.32 -4.72 10.59
C GLU A 598 -12.55 -5.31 9.88
N HIS A 599 -12.71 -4.98 8.60
CA HIS A 599 -13.92 -5.28 7.84
C HIS A 599 -13.90 -6.72 7.30
N LEU A 600 -14.70 -7.58 7.92
CA LEU A 600 -15.11 -8.89 7.40
C LEU A 600 -16.13 -8.69 6.25
N CYS A 601 -15.78 -9.09 5.04
CA CYS A 601 -16.69 -9.08 3.89
C CYS A 601 -17.23 -10.50 3.63
N ASP A 602 -18.55 -10.69 3.74
CA ASP A 602 -19.23 -11.88 3.20
C ASP A 602 -19.47 -11.68 1.69
N GLY A 603 -19.03 -12.63 0.86
CA GLY A 603 -18.96 -12.58 -0.60
C GLY A 603 -20.30 -12.55 -1.37
N ALA A 604 -21.34 -11.93 -0.82
CA ALA A 604 -22.59 -11.67 -1.52
C ALA A 604 -22.95 -10.19 -1.39
N GLY A 605 -22.77 -9.41 -2.45
CA GLY A 605 -23.16 -8.00 -2.53
C GLY A 605 -24.67 -7.72 -2.47
N ARG A 606 -25.42 -8.34 -1.54
CA ARG A 606 -26.81 -8.01 -1.19
C ARG A 606 -27.03 -8.07 0.32
N ARG A 607 -27.84 -7.10 0.80
CA ARG A 607 -28.23 -6.75 2.17
C ARG A 607 -28.22 -7.91 3.18
N ALA A 608 -27.45 -7.76 4.26
CA ALA A 608 -27.73 -8.45 5.51
C ALA A 608 -29.07 -7.92 6.06
N HIS A 609 -30.12 -8.73 5.98
CA HIS A 609 -31.27 -8.58 6.87
C HIS A 609 -30.90 -9.14 8.23
N HIS A 610 -31.29 -8.38 9.26
CA HIS A 610 -31.06 -8.55 10.68
C HIS A 610 -31.09 -10.01 11.20
N ALA A 611 -30.07 -10.35 11.98
CA ALA A 611 -30.25 -11.07 13.24
C ALA A 611 -29.45 -10.31 14.31
N ALA A 612 -30.15 -9.78 15.30
CA ALA A 612 -29.57 -9.02 16.40
C ALA A 612 -28.82 -9.95 17.37
N ALA A 613 -27.71 -9.48 17.94
CA ALA A 613 -27.18 -9.98 19.21
C ALA A 613 -26.56 -8.82 20.00
N ALA A 614 -26.97 -8.72 21.26
CA ALA A 614 -26.79 -7.62 22.20
C ALA A 614 -25.34 -7.47 22.72
N PRO A 615 -24.96 -6.28 23.25
CA PRO A 615 -23.62 -6.04 23.78
C PRO A 615 -23.41 -6.76 25.13
N LEU A 616 -22.31 -7.52 25.24
CA LEU A 616 -21.74 -7.92 26.52
C LEU A 616 -21.26 -6.66 27.25
N THR A 617 -22.07 -6.21 28.20
CA THR A 617 -21.64 -5.28 29.25
C THR A 617 -21.13 -6.13 30.41
N GLY A 618 -19.85 -5.99 30.72
CA GLY A 618 -19.28 -6.51 31.96
C GLY A 618 -19.83 -5.71 33.13
N HIS A 619 -20.67 -6.34 33.95
CA HIS A 619 -20.87 -5.94 35.32
C HIS A 619 -20.34 -7.05 36.24
N ALA A 620 -19.41 -6.63 37.10
CA ALA A 620 -18.94 -7.39 38.23
C ALA A 620 -20.08 -7.59 39.23
N ALA A 621 -20.24 -8.82 39.72
CA ALA A 621 -20.66 -9.15 41.07
C ALA A 621 -20.46 -10.66 41.31
N GLY A 622 -19.71 -11.00 42.36
CA GLY A 622 -19.60 -12.36 42.92
C GLY A 622 -18.35 -13.11 42.52
#